data_AF-A0A0F9RGA0-F1
#
_entry.id   AF-A0A0F9RGA0-F1
#
_cell.length_a   1.000
_cell.length_b   1.000
_cell.length_c   1.000
_cell.angle_alpha   90.00
_cell.angle_beta   90.00
_cell.angle_gamma   90.00
#
_symmetry.space_group_name_H-M   'P 1'
#
loop_
_entity.id
_entity.type
_entity.pdbx_description
1 polymer ?
#
loop_
_entity_poly.entity_id
_entity_poly.type
_entity_poly.pdbx_seq_one_letter_code
_entity_poly.pdbx_strand_id
1 'polypeptide(L)'
;MKIPPLHILIVGEPFAGKSTFCRTMPTPNLIFFFDPIGKDEAYLECGTIQKEDDKGNPLLNLQGCPMKRVWKGDQLLFQLEYYHDEQWTEGSQGALEPNPSAFENFCKRLVSIEQEFNLWETMTLDSYSGAELASLLRQKYKINAGGNKDLRHWAGAVRNEMEMVVFARFGMFPMNIVVVCHEKIYQNEKTGEIIRQADTYGNLGNTFGRGFSEMYRMVNIPNIGRQLQTQKDAMWNANSKYAPNPCEPSYQAIVASITEAEDA
;
A
#
# COMPACT_ATOMS: atom_id res chain seq x y z
N MET A 1 10.76 14.48 -21.91
CA MET A 1 9.89 13.31 -22.18
C MET A 1 9.05 13.04 -20.93
N LYS A 2 7.79 12.58 -21.03
CA LYS A 2 6.98 12.21 -19.86
C LYS A 2 7.26 10.73 -19.54
N ILE A 3 7.82 10.47 -18.37
CA ILE A 3 8.10 9.09 -17.90
C ILE A 3 6.76 8.35 -17.78
N PRO A 4 6.67 7.10 -18.25
CA PRO A 4 5.44 6.33 -18.10
C PRO A 4 5.12 6.15 -16.61
N PRO A 5 3.83 6.04 -16.24
CA PRO A 5 3.46 5.79 -14.85
C PRO A 5 4.18 4.58 -14.27
N LEU A 6 4.74 4.73 -13.06
CA LEU A 6 5.45 3.65 -12.38
C LEU A 6 4.48 2.85 -11.51
N HIS A 7 4.56 1.52 -11.59
CA HIS A 7 3.91 0.61 -10.66
C HIS A 7 4.95 0.05 -9.69
N ILE A 8 4.96 0.58 -8.48
CA ILE A 8 6.01 0.39 -7.48
C ILE A 8 5.53 -0.51 -6.35
N LEU A 9 6.29 -1.56 -6.06
CA LEU A 9 6.22 -2.28 -4.79
C LEU A 9 7.35 -1.80 -3.88
N ILE A 10 7.01 -1.24 -2.73
CA ILE A 10 7.99 -0.88 -1.70
C ILE A 10 7.84 -1.80 -0.48
N VAL A 11 8.93 -2.48 -0.14
CA VAL A 11 8.98 -3.41 0.98
C VAL A 11 10.02 -2.97 2.00
N GLY A 12 9.81 -3.29 3.27
CA GLY A 12 10.81 -3.03 4.30
C GLY A 12 10.26 -3.29 5.69
N GLU A 13 11.16 -3.31 6.65
CA GLU A 13 10.84 -3.49 8.07
C GLU A 13 9.87 -2.40 8.58
N PRO A 14 9.17 -2.62 9.70
CA PRO A 14 8.45 -1.56 10.40
C PRO A 14 9.35 -0.33 10.61
N PHE A 15 8.79 0.88 10.46
CA PHE A 15 9.51 2.15 10.63
C PHE A 15 10.67 2.43 9.67
N ALA A 16 10.85 1.60 8.63
CA ALA A 16 11.88 1.82 7.61
C ALA A 16 11.69 3.13 6.80
N GLY A 17 10.52 3.78 6.88
CA GLY A 17 10.22 5.02 6.16
C GLY A 17 9.48 4.81 4.83
N LYS A 18 8.72 3.71 4.69
CA LYS A 18 7.97 3.41 3.46
C LYS A 18 6.94 4.49 3.11
N SER A 19 6.11 4.90 4.07
CA SER A 19 5.15 6.00 3.89
C SER A 19 5.85 7.35 3.66
N THR A 20 7.03 7.54 4.27
CA THR A 20 7.89 8.71 4.02
C THR A 20 8.38 8.76 2.57
N PHE A 21 8.67 7.62 1.94
CA PHE A 21 8.94 7.57 0.50
C PHE A 21 7.68 7.88 -0.32
N CYS A 22 6.54 7.28 0.04
CA CYS A 22 5.27 7.46 -0.69
C CYS A 22 4.84 8.94 -0.75
N ARG A 23 5.15 9.74 0.27
CA ARG A 23 4.85 11.19 0.27
C ARG A 23 5.63 11.99 -0.78
N THR A 24 6.73 11.43 -1.33
CA THR A 24 7.56 12.10 -2.35
C THR A 24 7.04 11.89 -3.77
N MET A 25 6.08 10.96 -3.94
CA MET A 25 5.46 10.67 -5.23
C MET A 25 4.69 11.90 -5.78
N PRO A 26 4.46 11.98 -7.10
CA PRO A 26 3.68 13.06 -7.70
C PRO A 26 2.31 13.25 -7.05
N THR A 27 1.94 14.52 -6.81
CA THR A 27 0.67 14.90 -6.18
C THR A 27 -0.28 15.59 -7.18
N PRO A 28 -1.62 15.43 -7.07
CA PRO A 28 -2.34 14.86 -5.92
C PRO A 28 -2.20 13.34 -5.79
N ASN A 29 -1.95 12.85 -4.57
CA ASN A 29 -1.78 11.43 -4.27
C ASN A 29 -2.94 10.92 -3.40
N LEU A 30 -3.67 9.93 -3.91
CA LEU A 30 -4.76 9.25 -3.20
C LEU A 30 -4.21 8.08 -2.39
N ILE A 31 -4.36 8.13 -1.06
CA ILE A 31 -3.86 7.11 -0.14
C ILE A 31 -5.03 6.29 0.39
N PHE A 32 -5.06 4.98 0.11
CA PHE A 32 -5.92 4.05 0.84
C PHE A 32 -5.19 3.58 2.09
N PHE A 33 -5.63 4.11 3.22
CA PHE A 33 -4.96 3.95 4.49
C PHE A 33 -5.61 2.85 5.33
N PHE A 34 -4.94 1.70 5.44
CA PHE A 34 -5.36 0.54 6.23
C PHE A 34 -4.56 0.36 7.52
N ASP A 35 -3.39 1.01 7.62
CA ASP A 35 -2.58 0.95 8.83
C ASP A 35 -3.26 1.68 10.01
N PRO A 36 -2.89 1.38 11.27
CA PRO A 36 -3.47 2.06 12.43
C PRO A 36 -3.35 3.58 12.38
N ILE A 37 -4.37 4.28 12.89
CA ILE A 37 -4.37 5.74 13.04
C ILE A 37 -3.13 6.18 13.83
N GLY A 38 -2.48 7.25 13.38
CA GLY A 38 -1.21 7.75 13.94
C GLY A 38 0.01 7.35 13.10
N LYS A 39 -0.10 6.32 12.24
CA LYS A 39 0.96 6.03 11.26
C LYS A 39 0.88 6.88 9.99
N ASP A 40 -0.17 7.69 9.86
CA ASP A 40 -0.42 8.62 8.76
C ASP A 40 0.38 9.93 8.87
N GLU A 41 1.11 10.14 9.97
CA GLU A 41 1.93 11.33 10.26
C GLU A 41 2.84 11.72 9.08
N ALA A 42 3.44 10.73 8.41
CA ALA A 42 4.32 10.97 7.27
C ALA A 42 3.68 11.82 6.16
N TYR A 43 2.36 11.74 6.00
CA TYR A 43 1.58 12.54 5.05
C TYR A 43 1.00 13.81 5.69
N LEU A 44 0.53 13.71 6.94
CA LEU A 44 -0.13 14.81 7.63
C LEU A 44 0.81 16.00 7.93
N GLU A 45 2.09 15.73 8.18
CA GLU A 45 3.10 16.75 8.45
C GLU A 45 3.45 17.64 7.24
N CYS A 46 2.96 17.30 6.04
CA CYS A 46 3.34 17.98 4.81
C CYS A 46 2.54 19.26 4.51
N GLY A 47 1.49 19.57 5.29
CA GLY A 47 0.65 20.73 5.01
C GLY A 47 -0.50 20.93 5.98
N THR A 48 -1.45 21.78 5.59
CA THR A 48 -2.66 22.07 6.35
C THR A 48 -3.67 20.93 6.21
N ILE A 49 -4.14 20.41 7.33
CA ILE A 49 -5.06 19.26 7.37
C ILE A 49 -6.51 19.75 7.35
N GLN A 50 -7.28 19.30 6.37
CA GLN A 50 -8.73 19.38 6.35
C GLN A 50 -9.32 18.03 6.76
N LYS A 51 -10.04 18.01 7.89
CA LYS A 51 -10.72 16.84 8.45
C LYS A 51 -12.24 16.96 8.47
N GLU A 52 -12.75 18.15 8.16
CA GLU A 52 -14.16 18.50 8.22
C GLU A 52 -14.59 19.21 6.92
N ASP A 53 -15.87 19.12 6.59
CA ASP A 53 -16.51 19.88 5.52
C ASP A 53 -16.81 21.34 5.95
N ASP A 54 -17.34 22.15 5.04
CA ASP A 54 -17.69 23.57 5.31
C ASP A 54 -18.76 23.75 6.39
N LYS A 55 -19.44 22.66 6.79
CA LYS A 55 -20.47 22.64 7.83
C LYS A 55 -19.93 22.09 9.16
N GLY A 56 -18.65 21.73 9.24
CA GLY A 56 -18.02 21.15 10.43
C GLY A 56 -18.29 19.66 10.62
N ASN A 57 -18.83 18.94 9.62
CA ASN A 57 -19.00 17.49 9.71
C ASN A 57 -17.70 16.78 9.35
N PRO A 58 -17.41 15.60 9.92
CA PRO A 58 -16.27 14.78 9.51
C PRO A 58 -16.29 14.54 8.00
N LEU A 59 -15.13 14.70 7.37
CA LEU A 59 -14.98 14.53 5.94
C LEU A 59 -15.04 13.02 5.61
N LEU A 60 -15.94 12.63 4.71
CA LEU A 60 -16.14 11.24 4.29
C LEU A 60 -15.95 11.11 2.77
N ASN A 61 -15.40 9.98 2.31
CA ASN A 61 -15.37 9.65 0.90
C ASN A 61 -16.77 9.23 0.38
N LEU A 62 -16.87 8.91 -0.91
CA LEU A 62 -18.14 8.51 -1.53
C LEU A 62 -18.75 7.22 -0.95
N GLN A 63 -17.94 6.38 -0.32
CA GLN A 63 -18.36 5.14 0.35
C GLN A 63 -18.64 5.34 1.84
N GLY A 64 -18.57 6.58 2.34
CA GLY A 64 -18.79 6.91 3.75
C GLY A 64 -17.62 6.58 4.66
N CYS A 65 -16.44 6.24 4.11
CA CYS A 65 -15.23 6.04 4.91
C CYS A 65 -14.66 7.40 5.33
N PRO A 66 -14.18 7.55 6.59
CA PRO A 66 -13.49 8.75 7.02
C PRO A 66 -12.33 9.10 6.09
N MET A 67 -12.13 10.39 5.84
CA MET A 67 -10.98 10.85 5.07
C MET A 67 -10.41 12.16 5.61
N LYS A 68 -9.15 12.43 5.27
CA LYS A 68 -8.49 13.71 5.49
C LYS A 68 -7.88 14.19 4.18
N ARG A 69 -7.81 15.50 4.00
CA ARG A 69 -7.07 16.13 2.90
C ARG A 69 -5.92 16.95 3.46
N VAL A 70 -4.78 16.92 2.79
CA VAL A 70 -3.60 17.69 3.15
C VAL A 70 -3.30 18.67 2.01
N TRP A 71 -3.26 19.95 2.35
CA TRP A 71 -3.12 21.05 1.40
C TRP A 71 -1.82 21.82 1.63
N LYS A 72 -1.23 22.35 0.56
CA LYS A 72 -0.14 23.33 0.62
C LYS A 72 -0.54 24.55 -0.19
N GLY A 73 -1.01 25.60 0.49
CA GLY A 73 -1.76 26.67 -0.17
C GLY A 73 -3.02 26.09 -0.82
N ASP A 74 -3.24 26.39 -2.10
CA ASP A 74 -4.39 25.90 -2.88
C ASP A 74 -4.13 24.55 -3.57
N GLN A 75 -2.94 23.95 -3.38
CA GLN A 75 -2.58 22.67 -3.98
C GLN A 75 -2.94 21.52 -3.05
N LEU A 76 -3.78 20.59 -3.54
CA LEU A 76 -4.02 19.31 -2.87
C LEU A 76 -2.77 18.43 -2.98
N LEU A 77 -2.19 18.05 -1.85
CA LEU A 77 -1.09 17.09 -1.81
C LEU A 77 -1.62 15.67 -1.67
N PHE A 78 -2.41 15.42 -0.63
CA PHE A 78 -2.86 14.07 -0.26
C PHE A 78 -4.34 14.04 0.05
N GLN A 79 -5.03 12.98 -0.38
CA GLN A 79 -6.30 12.56 0.18
C GLN A 79 -6.09 11.19 0.83
N LEU A 80 -6.22 11.11 2.15
CA LEU A 80 -6.11 9.89 2.91
C LEU A 80 -7.51 9.37 3.21
N GLU A 81 -7.86 8.21 2.68
CA GLU A 81 -9.12 7.52 2.96
C GLU A 81 -8.85 6.35 3.91
N TYR A 82 -9.51 6.34 5.07
CA TYR A 82 -9.24 5.38 6.14
C TYR A 82 -10.18 4.18 6.04
N TYR A 83 -9.61 2.98 5.94
CA TYR A 83 -10.34 1.73 5.79
C TYR A 83 -10.15 0.85 7.02
N HIS A 84 -10.93 1.13 8.06
CA HIS A 84 -10.90 0.40 9.33
C HIS A 84 -12.27 -0.15 9.71
N ASP A 85 -12.29 -1.33 10.31
CA ASP A 85 -13.50 -1.95 10.83
C ASP A 85 -13.73 -1.49 12.28
N GLU A 86 -14.59 -0.50 12.47
CA GLU A 86 -14.88 0.08 13.79
C GLU A 86 -16.04 -0.61 14.52
N GLN A 87 -16.92 -1.28 13.77
CA GLN A 87 -18.16 -1.84 14.30
C GLN A 87 -17.97 -3.26 14.82
N TRP A 88 -18.50 -3.52 16.01
CA TRP A 88 -18.56 -4.82 16.64
C TRP A 88 -20.02 -5.17 16.94
N THR A 89 -20.40 -6.41 16.68
CA THR A 89 -21.75 -6.94 16.90
C THR A 89 -21.69 -8.15 17.82
N GLU A 90 -22.76 -8.37 18.59
CA GLU A 90 -22.88 -9.57 19.43
C GLU A 90 -23.15 -10.80 18.56
N GLY A 91 -22.25 -11.78 18.61
CA GLY A 91 -22.33 -13.02 17.86
C GLY A 91 -23.15 -14.11 18.57
N SER A 92 -23.27 -15.26 17.91
CA SER A 92 -24.14 -16.40 18.29
C SER A 92 -23.92 -17.01 19.69
N GLN A 93 -22.89 -16.59 20.43
CA GLN A 93 -22.56 -17.07 21.78
C GLN A 93 -22.32 -15.91 22.77
N GLY A 94 -22.81 -14.71 22.48
CA GLY A 94 -22.58 -13.52 23.29
C GLY A 94 -21.15 -12.95 23.17
N ALA A 95 -20.33 -13.49 22.27
CA ALA A 95 -19.00 -12.97 21.98
C ALA A 95 -19.11 -11.78 21.01
N LEU A 96 -18.33 -10.73 21.23
CA LEU A 96 -18.23 -9.63 20.28
C LEU A 96 -17.46 -10.09 19.04
N GLU A 97 -18.09 -9.96 17.87
CA GLU A 97 -17.52 -10.25 16.57
C GLU A 97 -17.42 -8.96 15.76
N PRO A 98 -16.34 -8.74 14.99
CA PRO A 98 -16.24 -7.55 14.14
C PRO A 98 -17.28 -7.64 13.02
N ASN A 99 -17.80 -6.49 12.59
CA ASN A 99 -18.67 -6.34 11.43
C ASN A 99 -17.85 -5.72 10.27
N PRO A 100 -17.13 -6.55 9.48
CA PRO A 100 -16.18 -6.06 8.51
C PRO A 100 -16.85 -5.38 7.31
N SER A 101 -16.42 -4.16 7.02
CA SER A 101 -16.87 -3.34 5.91
C SER A 101 -15.72 -2.63 5.18
N ALA A 102 -14.56 -2.48 5.81
CA ALA A 102 -13.41 -1.75 5.28
C ALA A 102 -13.00 -2.24 3.88
N PHE A 103 -12.72 -3.53 3.73
CA PHE A 103 -12.27 -4.07 2.44
C PHE A 103 -13.38 -4.02 1.37
N GLU A 104 -14.64 -4.16 1.75
CA GLU A 104 -15.76 -4.04 0.80
C GLU A 104 -15.90 -2.60 0.29
N ASN A 105 -15.82 -1.61 1.19
CA ASN A 105 -15.87 -0.21 0.82
C ASN A 105 -14.66 0.18 -0.03
N PHE A 106 -13.49 -0.37 0.26
CA PHE A 106 -12.30 -0.23 -0.60
C PHE A 106 -12.55 -0.78 -2.01
N CYS A 107 -13.10 -1.99 -2.13
CA CYS A 107 -13.46 -2.54 -3.44
C CYS A 107 -14.45 -1.65 -4.20
N LYS A 108 -15.46 -1.10 -3.51
CA LYS A 108 -16.42 -0.14 -4.09
C LYS A 108 -15.72 1.16 -4.54
N ARG A 109 -14.78 1.66 -3.73
CA ARG A 109 -13.96 2.83 -4.10
C ARG A 109 -13.15 2.58 -5.36
N LEU A 110 -12.51 1.42 -5.49
CA LEU A 110 -11.75 1.06 -6.69
C LEU A 110 -12.59 1.06 -7.97
N VAL A 111 -13.90 0.77 -7.87
CA VAL A 111 -14.82 0.90 -9.01
C VAL A 111 -15.06 2.37 -9.36
N SER A 112 -15.23 3.25 -8.38
CA SER A 112 -15.53 4.66 -8.63
C SER A 112 -14.33 5.46 -9.16
N ILE A 113 -13.10 5.00 -8.92
CA ILE A 113 -11.88 5.67 -9.40
C ILE A 113 -11.80 5.76 -10.93
N GLU A 114 -12.43 4.86 -11.67
CA GLU A 114 -12.46 4.94 -13.14
C GLU A 114 -13.03 6.26 -13.65
N GLN A 115 -13.86 6.93 -12.85
CA GLN A 115 -14.45 8.23 -13.18
C GLN A 115 -13.59 9.42 -12.73
N GLU A 116 -12.53 9.15 -11.95
CA GLU A 116 -11.71 10.16 -11.25
C GLU A 116 -10.22 10.02 -11.55
N PHE A 117 -9.78 9.09 -12.41
CA PHE A 117 -8.35 8.82 -12.58
C PHE A 117 -7.54 10.04 -13.03
N ASN A 118 -8.18 11.00 -13.71
CA ASN A 118 -7.57 12.25 -14.17
C ASN A 118 -7.37 13.27 -13.04
N LEU A 119 -7.89 13.03 -11.84
CA LEU A 119 -7.73 13.88 -10.66
C LEU A 119 -6.47 13.53 -9.85
N TRP A 120 -5.85 12.38 -10.14
CA TRP A 120 -4.78 11.80 -9.33
C TRP A 120 -3.53 11.57 -10.17
N GLU A 121 -2.38 12.00 -9.66
CA GLU A 121 -1.07 11.71 -10.25
C GLU A 121 -0.49 10.39 -9.68
N THR A 122 -0.88 10.07 -8.44
CA THR A 122 -0.47 8.84 -7.75
C THR A 122 -1.62 8.25 -6.95
N MET A 123 -1.61 6.93 -6.81
CA MET A 123 -2.43 6.18 -5.87
C MET A 123 -1.54 5.27 -5.02
N THR A 124 -1.75 5.27 -3.71
CA THR A 124 -0.95 4.50 -2.76
C THR A 124 -1.84 3.58 -1.93
N LEU A 125 -1.47 2.31 -1.83
CA LEU A 125 -2.05 1.37 -0.86
C LEU A 125 -1.11 1.27 0.35
N ASP A 126 -1.51 1.87 1.48
CA ASP A 126 -0.73 1.90 2.72
C ASP A 126 -1.52 1.34 3.93
N SER A 127 -1.38 0.08 4.32
CA SER A 127 -0.47 -0.94 3.80
C SER A 127 -1.23 -2.10 3.16
N TYR A 128 -0.53 -2.84 2.29
CA TYR A 128 -0.99 -4.12 1.78
C TYR A 128 -1.36 -5.09 2.91
N SER A 129 -0.52 -5.18 3.96
CA SER A 129 -0.76 -6.06 5.10
C SER A 129 -2.06 -5.71 5.84
N GLY A 130 -2.37 -4.41 5.99
CA GLY A 130 -3.62 -3.95 6.57
C GLY A 130 -4.84 -4.29 5.69
N ALA A 131 -4.73 -4.08 4.38
CA ALA A 131 -5.78 -4.45 3.43
C ALA A 131 -6.03 -5.97 3.39
N GLU A 132 -4.95 -6.76 3.45
CA GLU A 132 -4.99 -8.21 3.49
C GLU A 132 -5.69 -8.72 4.77
N LEU A 133 -5.44 -8.09 5.92
CA LEU A 133 -6.15 -8.36 7.17
C LEU A 133 -7.64 -7.99 7.07
N ALA A 134 -7.98 -6.84 6.48
CA ALA A 134 -9.37 -6.43 6.29
C ALA A 134 -10.14 -7.40 5.37
N SER A 135 -9.50 -7.89 4.30
CA SER A 135 -10.06 -8.97 3.46
C SER A 135 -10.26 -10.25 4.27
N LEU A 136 -9.28 -10.66 5.09
CA LEU A 136 -9.41 -11.85 5.95
C LEU A 136 -10.60 -11.75 6.91
N LEU A 137 -10.78 -10.60 7.58
CA LEU A 137 -11.91 -10.38 8.48
C LEU A 137 -13.24 -10.51 7.72
N ARG A 138 -13.34 -9.89 6.54
CA ARG A 138 -14.51 -10.02 5.66
C ARG A 138 -14.80 -11.47 5.26
N GLN A 139 -13.77 -12.23 4.87
CA GLN A 139 -13.93 -13.65 4.53
C GLN A 139 -14.43 -14.47 5.72
N LYS A 140 -13.88 -14.22 6.90
CA LYS A 140 -14.18 -14.96 8.14
C LYS A 140 -15.56 -14.68 8.69
N TYR A 141 -15.93 -13.40 8.81
CA TYR A 141 -17.12 -12.99 9.57
C TYR A 141 -18.33 -12.62 8.71
N LYS A 142 -18.13 -12.37 7.40
CA LYS A 142 -19.22 -11.93 6.52
C LYS A 142 -19.52 -12.93 5.41
N ILE A 143 -18.50 -13.36 4.65
CA ILE A 143 -18.71 -14.24 3.49
C ILE A 143 -18.88 -15.69 3.90
N ASN A 144 -17.99 -16.20 4.74
CA ASN A 144 -18.01 -17.59 5.22
C ASN A 144 -18.39 -17.67 6.70
N ALA A 145 -19.31 -16.81 7.13
CA ALA A 145 -19.80 -16.79 8.50
C ALA A 145 -20.31 -18.18 8.90
N GLY A 146 -19.85 -18.70 10.05
CA GLY A 146 -20.21 -20.04 10.54
C GLY A 146 -19.46 -21.21 9.87
N GLY A 147 -18.54 -20.95 8.94
CA GLY A 147 -17.68 -21.97 8.35
C GLY A 147 -16.64 -22.54 9.33
N ASN A 148 -16.00 -23.66 8.96
CA ASN A 148 -14.90 -24.24 9.73
C ASN A 148 -13.80 -23.18 9.98
N LYS A 149 -13.41 -23.01 11.25
CA LYS A 149 -12.45 -22.00 11.73
C LYS A 149 -10.98 -22.25 11.33
N ASP A 150 -10.76 -22.91 10.20
CA ASP A 150 -9.42 -23.14 9.66
C ASP A 150 -9.02 -21.95 8.77
N LEU A 151 -7.98 -21.23 9.19
CA LEU A 151 -7.43 -20.08 8.46
C LEU A 151 -7.05 -20.43 7.02
N ARG A 152 -6.68 -21.68 6.73
CA ARG A 152 -6.31 -22.14 5.38
C ARG A 152 -7.48 -22.04 4.39
N HIS A 153 -8.72 -22.15 4.87
CA HIS A 153 -9.91 -22.00 4.01
C HIS A 153 -10.07 -20.58 3.48
N TRP A 154 -9.68 -19.57 4.27
CA TRP A 154 -9.84 -18.17 3.89
C TRP A 154 -8.61 -17.61 3.18
N ALA A 155 -7.41 -18.12 3.47
CA ALA A 155 -6.17 -17.65 2.87
C ALA A 155 -6.19 -17.69 1.33
N GLY A 156 -6.79 -18.71 0.72
CA GLY A 156 -6.95 -18.80 -0.73
C GLY A 156 -7.86 -17.71 -1.30
N ALA A 157 -8.96 -17.40 -0.61
CA ALA A 157 -9.90 -16.35 -1.02
C ALA A 157 -9.29 -14.95 -0.86
N VAL A 158 -8.65 -14.68 0.28
CA VAL A 158 -7.92 -13.42 0.53
C VAL A 158 -6.85 -13.19 -0.53
N ARG A 159 -6.04 -14.22 -0.83
CA ARG A 159 -5.03 -14.15 -1.88
C ARG A 159 -5.64 -13.75 -3.23
N ASN A 160 -6.73 -14.40 -3.64
CA ASN A 160 -7.38 -14.10 -4.91
C ASN A 160 -7.90 -12.66 -4.94
N GLU A 161 -8.53 -12.18 -3.86
CA GLU A 161 -8.99 -10.79 -3.77
C GLU A 161 -7.82 -9.79 -3.88
N MET A 162 -6.70 -10.05 -3.20
CA MET A 162 -5.53 -9.18 -3.26
C MET A 162 -4.83 -9.23 -4.63
N GLU A 163 -4.74 -10.40 -5.27
CA GLU A 163 -4.24 -10.53 -6.66
C GLU A 163 -5.11 -9.73 -7.63
N MET A 164 -6.44 -9.76 -7.48
CA MET A 164 -7.37 -8.99 -8.30
C MET A 164 -7.18 -7.48 -8.09
N VAL A 165 -7.00 -7.02 -6.85
CA VAL A 165 -6.72 -5.59 -6.57
C VAL A 165 -5.40 -5.16 -7.20
N VAL A 166 -4.31 -5.89 -6.91
CA VAL A 166 -2.95 -5.45 -7.27
C VAL A 166 -2.63 -5.67 -8.75
N PHE A 167 -3.00 -6.82 -9.32
CA PHE A 167 -2.61 -7.14 -10.69
C PHE A 167 -3.68 -6.74 -11.71
N ALA A 168 -4.96 -6.92 -11.40
CA ALA A 168 -6.02 -6.60 -12.35
C ALA A 168 -6.44 -5.13 -12.25
N ARG A 169 -6.77 -4.61 -11.05
CA ARG A 169 -7.29 -3.24 -10.92
C ARG A 169 -6.18 -2.20 -11.00
N PHE A 170 -5.16 -2.27 -10.15
CA PHE A 170 -4.06 -1.29 -10.15
C PHE A 170 -3.29 -1.26 -11.47
N GLY A 171 -3.07 -2.42 -12.10
CA GLY A 171 -2.41 -2.50 -13.41
C GLY A 171 -3.14 -1.80 -14.56
N MET A 172 -4.43 -1.45 -14.40
CA MET A 172 -5.22 -0.75 -15.43
C MET A 172 -5.16 0.77 -15.32
N PHE A 173 -4.75 1.32 -14.18
CA PHE A 173 -4.83 2.76 -13.95
C PHE A 173 -3.66 3.51 -14.61
N PRO A 174 -3.92 4.60 -15.37
CA PRO A 174 -2.89 5.33 -16.11
C PRO A 174 -2.15 6.37 -15.23
N MET A 175 -1.86 6.02 -13.97
CA MET A 175 -1.22 6.88 -12.97
C MET A 175 -0.18 6.10 -12.17
N ASN A 176 0.66 6.78 -11.39
CA ASN A 176 1.62 6.08 -10.55
C ASN A 176 0.88 5.27 -9.49
N ILE A 177 1.31 4.03 -9.27
CA ILE A 177 0.76 3.18 -8.21
C ILE A 177 1.89 2.80 -7.27
N VAL A 178 1.67 2.94 -5.96
CA VAL A 178 2.60 2.47 -4.94
C VAL A 178 1.89 1.52 -3.99
N VAL A 179 2.45 0.33 -3.80
CA VAL A 179 1.98 -0.65 -2.82
C VAL A 179 3.02 -0.79 -1.71
N VAL A 180 2.60 -0.47 -0.49
CA VAL A 180 3.45 -0.56 0.70
C VAL A 180 3.27 -1.93 1.36
N CYS A 181 4.36 -2.67 1.53
CA CYS A 181 4.34 -4.00 2.15
C CYS A 181 5.41 -4.13 3.25
N HIS A 182 5.15 -4.98 4.23
CA HIS A 182 6.15 -5.32 5.24
C HIS A 182 7.12 -6.37 4.70
N GLU A 183 8.37 -6.32 5.17
CA GLU A 183 9.33 -7.38 4.91
C GLU A 183 9.06 -8.58 5.83
N LYS A 184 9.04 -9.77 5.24
CA LYS A 184 9.11 -11.05 5.95
C LYS A 184 10.51 -11.63 5.81
N ILE A 185 11.11 -11.95 6.93
CA ILE A 185 12.40 -12.64 7.01
C ILE A 185 12.13 -14.05 7.50
N TYR A 186 12.62 -15.06 6.78
CA TYR A 186 12.59 -16.44 7.27
C TYR A 186 13.88 -17.16 6.92
N GLN A 187 14.25 -18.10 7.77
CA GLN A 187 15.40 -18.96 7.52
C GLN A 187 14.91 -20.25 6.87
N ASN A 188 15.51 -20.61 5.74
CA ASN A 188 15.29 -21.90 5.12
C ASN A 188 15.94 -22.97 6.00
N GLU A 189 15.13 -23.82 6.64
CA GLU A 189 15.60 -24.87 7.54
C GLU A 189 16.55 -25.88 6.86
N LYS A 190 16.44 -26.06 5.54
CA LYS A 190 17.26 -27.03 4.79
C LYS A 190 18.60 -26.46 4.35
N THR A 191 18.63 -25.21 3.90
CA THR A 191 19.85 -24.58 3.36
C THR A 191 20.54 -23.67 4.37
N GLY A 192 19.84 -23.29 5.46
CA GLY A 192 20.28 -22.29 6.42
C GLY A 192 20.19 -20.85 5.91
N GLU A 193 19.81 -20.65 4.65
CA GLU A 193 19.76 -19.34 3.98
C GLU A 193 18.67 -18.45 4.58
N ILE A 194 18.99 -17.17 4.73
CA ILE A 194 18.03 -16.15 5.12
C ILE A 194 17.38 -15.59 3.86
N ILE A 195 16.07 -15.80 3.73
CA ILE A 195 15.28 -15.31 2.61
C ILE A 195 14.45 -14.12 3.09
N ARG A 196 14.49 -13.04 2.32
CA ARG A 196 13.69 -11.83 2.57
C ARG A 196 12.70 -11.64 1.42
N GLN A 197 11.43 -11.43 1.75
CA GLN A 197 10.37 -11.24 0.75
C GLN A 197 9.24 -10.34 1.27
N ALA A 198 8.32 -9.95 0.40
CA ALA A 198 7.09 -9.27 0.80
C ALA A 198 6.23 -10.17 1.70
N ASP A 199 5.78 -9.64 2.84
CA ASP A 199 4.89 -10.34 3.76
C ASP A 199 3.47 -10.37 3.20
N THR A 200 3.11 -11.50 2.61
CA THR A 200 1.84 -11.76 1.93
C THR A 200 1.35 -13.17 2.26
N TYR A 201 0.06 -13.44 2.12
CA TYR A 201 -0.48 -14.78 2.37
C TYR A 201 0.00 -15.84 1.37
N GLY A 202 0.35 -17.00 1.92
CA GLY A 202 0.68 -18.19 1.15
C GLY A 202 1.94 -18.01 0.28
N ASN A 203 1.88 -18.51 -0.95
CA ASN A 203 3.01 -18.48 -1.88
C ASN A 203 3.06 -17.20 -2.73
N LEU A 204 2.17 -16.23 -2.48
CA LEU A 204 2.13 -14.99 -3.25
C LEU A 204 3.45 -14.23 -3.17
N GLY A 205 4.15 -14.26 -2.04
CA GLY A 205 5.43 -13.57 -1.85
C GLY A 205 6.48 -13.89 -2.92
N ASN A 206 6.48 -15.12 -3.46
CA ASN A 206 7.40 -15.54 -4.52
C ASN A 206 7.09 -14.93 -5.89
N THR A 207 5.82 -14.55 -6.13
CA THR A 207 5.34 -14.01 -7.41
C THR A 207 4.89 -12.57 -7.31
N PHE A 208 4.81 -12.01 -6.10
CA PHE A 208 4.17 -10.71 -5.85
C PHE A 208 4.84 -9.59 -6.64
N GLY A 209 6.16 -9.58 -6.68
CA GLY A 209 6.95 -8.59 -7.42
C GLY A 209 6.73 -8.60 -8.94
N ARG A 210 6.15 -9.66 -9.53
CA ARG A 210 6.00 -9.78 -10.99
C ARG A 210 4.99 -8.79 -11.60
N GLY A 211 4.05 -8.29 -10.80
CA GLY A 211 3.05 -7.33 -11.28
C GLY A 211 3.52 -5.88 -11.27
N PHE A 212 4.73 -5.61 -10.77
CA PHE A 212 5.26 -4.28 -10.59
C PHE A 212 6.38 -3.99 -11.58
N SER A 213 6.39 -2.78 -12.14
CA SER A 213 7.49 -2.34 -13.01
C SER A 213 8.76 -2.09 -12.22
N GLU A 214 8.61 -1.65 -10.96
CA GLU A 214 9.69 -1.32 -10.04
C GLU A 214 9.45 -1.99 -8.68
N MET A 215 10.47 -2.62 -8.12
CA MET A 215 10.42 -3.24 -6.81
C MET A 215 11.61 -2.82 -5.97
N TYR A 216 11.32 -2.15 -4.86
CA TYR A 216 12.34 -1.60 -3.96
C TYR A 216 12.23 -2.20 -2.57
N ARG A 217 13.39 -2.30 -1.92
CA ARG A 217 13.47 -2.56 -0.48
C ARG A 217 13.99 -1.33 0.23
N MET A 218 13.19 -0.78 1.12
CA MET A 218 13.60 0.27 2.04
C MET A 218 14.49 -0.33 3.13
N VAL A 219 15.72 0.16 3.20
CA VAL A 219 16.73 -0.27 4.17
C VAL A 219 17.28 0.93 4.93
N ASN A 220 17.70 0.71 6.18
CA ASN A 220 18.44 1.72 6.94
C ASN A 220 19.92 1.33 6.94
N ILE A 221 20.75 2.11 6.25
CA ILE A 221 22.19 1.86 6.15
C ILE A 221 22.92 2.70 7.19
N PRO A 222 23.75 2.09 8.07
CA PRO A 222 24.52 2.84 9.06
C PRO A 222 25.31 4.00 8.42
N ASN A 223 25.26 5.18 9.05
CA ASN A 223 25.92 6.43 8.63
C ASN A 223 25.43 7.06 7.31
N ILE A 224 24.58 6.38 6.53
CA ILE A 224 23.96 6.91 5.31
C ILE A 224 22.49 7.28 5.56
N GLY A 225 21.81 6.50 6.39
CA GLY A 225 20.39 6.65 6.69
C GLY A 225 19.52 5.76 5.80
N ARG A 226 18.26 6.17 5.60
CA ARG A 226 17.27 5.42 4.81
C ARG A 226 17.64 5.45 3.33
N GLN A 227 17.61 4.29 2.69
CA GLN A 227 17.96 4.08 1.28
C GLN A 227 17.02 3.06 0.65
N LEU A 228 16.85 3.15 -0.65
CA LEU A 228 16.24 2.11 -1.48
C LEU A 228 17.35 1.18 -1.98
N GLN A 229 17.22 -0.10 -1.68
CA GLN A 229 17.88 -1.16 -2.41
C GLN A 229 17.07 -1.43 -3.69
N THR A 230 17.71 -1.22 -4.84
CA THR A 230 17.07 -1.19 -6.17
C THR A 230 17.51 -2.36 -7.05
N GLN A 231 18.66 -2.98 -6.74
CA GLN A 231 19.14 -4.17 -7.42
C GLN A 231 18.94 -5.43 -6.59
N LYS A 232 18.70 -6.53 -7.30
CA LYS A 232 18.67 -7.88 -6.76
C LYS A 232 19.99 -8.21 -6.06
N ASP A 233 19.90 -8.84 -4.90
CA ASP A 233 21.04 -9.49 -4.25
C ASP A 233 20.70 -10.96 -3.93
N ALA A 234 21.54 -11.60 -3.11
CA ALA A 234 21.33 -12.98 -2.68
C ALA A 234 20.10 -13.16 -1.76
N MET A 235 19.63 -12.10 -1.10
CA MET A 235 18.60 -12.14 -0.07
C MET A 235 17.26 -11.55 -0.52
N TRP A 236 17.26 -10.64 -1.50
CA TRP A 236 16.13 -9.83 -1.91
C TRP A 236 16.06 -9.65 -3.43
N ASN A 237 14.86 -9.83 -3.99
CA ASN A 237 14.59 -9.66 -5.41
C ASN A 237 14.11 -8.23 -5.73
N ALA A 238 14.94 -7.21 -5.46
CA ALA A 238 14.67 -5.87 -5.95
C ALA A 238 14.88 -5.84 -7.47
N ASN A 239 14.08 -5.04 -8.14
CA ASN A 239 14.11 -4.93 -9.58
C ASN A 239 13.72 -3.51 -9.97
N SER A 240 14.73 -2.66 -10.09
CA SER A 240 14.59 -1.36 -10.72
C SER A 240 15.18 -1.37 -12.11
N LYS A 241 14.48 -0.76 -13.06
CA LYS A 241 15.04 -0.53 -14.39
C LYS A 241 15.89 0.73 -14.47
N TYR A 242 15.76 1.60 -13.46
CA TYR A 242 16.10 3.00 -13.60
C TYR A 242 17.05 3.46 -12.49
N ALA A 243 16.68 3.22 -11.23
CA ALA A 243 17.34 3.83 -10.09
C ALA A 243 18.73 3.23 -9.78
N PRO A 244 19.70 4.06 -9.33
CA PRO A 244 21.00 3.57 -8.85
C PRO A 244 20.85 2.67 -7.62
N ASN A 245 21.88 1.89 -7.28
CA ASN A 245 21.88 1.04 -6.09
C ASN A 245 23.05 1.36 -5.16
N PRO A 246 22.82 1.83 -3.92
CA PRO A 246 21.53 2.25 -3.35
C PRO A 246 21.01 3.57 -3.98
N CYS A 247 19.73 3.89 -3.74
CA CYS A 247 19.11 5.15 -4.16
C CYS A 247 18.48 5.88 -2.97
N GLU A 248 18.53 7.22 -2.98
CA GLU A 248 17.78 8.02 -2.01
C GLU A 248 16.29 7.69 -2.08
N PRO A 249 15.57 7.61 -0.94
CA PRO A 249 14.15 7.30 -0.92
C PRO A 249 13.28 8.48 -1.33
N SER A 250 13.42 8.95 -2.58
CA SER A 250 12.57 9.97 -3.19
C SER A 250 12.22 9.62 -4.64
N TYR A 251 11.01 10.01 -5.07
CA TYR A 251 10.59 9.83 -6.46
C TYR A 251 11.53 10.56 -7.43
N GLN A 252 12.02 11.74 -7.05
CA GLN A 252 12.94 12.54 -7.86
C GLN A 252 14.27 11.79 -8.09
N ALA A 253 14.80 11.10 -7.08
CA ALA A 253 16.02 10.31 -7.23
C ALA A 253 15.83 9.10 -8.17
N ILE A 254 14.65 8.46 -8.12
CA ILE A 254 14.29 7.40 -9.08
C ILE A 254 14.21 7.98 -10.49
N VAL A 255 13.57 9.13 -10.67
CA VAL A 255 13.35 9.71 -11.99
C VAL A 255 14.61 10.32 -12.60
N ALA A 256 15.49 10.95 -11.81
CA ALA A 256 16.73 11.55 -12.30
C ALA A 256 17.61 10.54 -13.05
N SER A 257 17.63 9.31 -12.56
CA SER A 257 18.35 8.20 -13.20
C SER A 257 17.79 7.76 -14.56
N ILE A 258 16.52 8.05 -14.84
CA ILE A 258 15.87 7.79 -16.12
C ILE A 258 16.32 8.80 -17.16
N THR A 259 16.40 10.07 -16.78
CA THR A 259 16.74 11.16 -17.69
C THR A 259 18.22 11.20 -18.06
N GLU A 260 19.13 10.81 -17.16
CA GLU A 260 20.58 10.82 -17.42
C GLU A 260 21.05 9.67 -18.32
N ALA A 261 20.33 8.55 -18.37
CA ALA A 261 20.69 7.39 -19.19
C ALA A 261 20.38 7.55 -20.69
N GLU A 262 19.56 8.55 -21.07
CA GLU A 262 19.19 8.82 -22.46
C GLU A 262 20.07 9.90 -23.12
N ASP A 263 20.80 10.69 -22.32
CA ASP A 263 21.72 11.74 -22.79
C ASP A 263 23.18 11.25 -22.93
N ALA A 264 23.46 9.97 -22.65
CA ALA A 264 24.78 9.32 -22.72
C ALA A 264 24.88 8.34 -23.89
#